data_AF-X1NHF8-F1
#
_entry.id   AF-X1NHF8-F1
#
_cell.length_a   1.000
_cell.length_b   1.000
_cell.length_c   1.000
_cell.angle_alpha   90.00
_cell.angle_beta   90.00
_cell.angle_gamma   90.00
#
_symmetry.space_group_name_H-M   'P 1'
#
loop_
_entity.id
_entity.type
_entity.pdbx_description
1 polymer ?
#
loop_
_entity_poly.entity_id
_entity_poly.type
_entity_poly.pdbx_seq_one_letter_code
_entity_poly.pdbx_strand_id
1 'polypeptide(L)' 'MKLIKRDLQRYSRQILIDRFGEKGQLKLKSSTVGILGCGGLGSAVSIYLTAAGVG' A
#
# COMPACT_ATOMS: atom_id res chain seq x y z
N MET A 1 12.81 4.68 -4.25
CA MET A 1 11.76 4.03 -5.07
C MET A 1 10.93 5.11 -5.76
N LYS A 2 10.38 4.86 -6.97
CA LYS A 2 9.57 5.84 -7.72
C LYS A 2 8.19 5.24 -8.06
N LEU A 3 7.15 6.07 -8.10
CA LEU A 3 5.84 5.69 -8.63
C LEU A 3 5.88 5.72 -10.17
N ILE A 4 5.56 4.60 -10.80
CA ILE A 4 5.41 4.51 -12.25
C ILE A 4 3.96 4.76 -12.64
N LYS A 5 3.69 4.93 -13.94
CA LYS A 5 2.34 5.18 -14.47
C LYS A 5 1.29 4.20 -13.95
N ARG A 6 1.64 2.92 -13.82
CA ARG A 6 0.76 1.87 -13.26
C ARG A 6 0.41 2.13 -11.80
N ASP A 7 1.36 2.59 -10.98
CA ASP A 7 1.14 2.92 -9.58
C ASP A 7 0.20 4.12 -9.46
N LEU A 8 0.46 5.17 -10.23
CA LEU A 8 -0.38 6.38 -10.23
C LEU A 8 -1.82 6.06 -10.66
N GLN A 9 -2.01 5.15 -11.63
CA GLN A 9 -3.34 4.69 -12.03
C GLN A 9 -4.01 3.88 -10.91
N ARG A 10 -3.30 2.89 -10.34
CA ARG A 10 -3.82 1.97 -9.32
C ARG A 10 -4.17 2.69 -8.00
N TYR A 11 -3.29 3.59 -7.55
CA TYR A 11 -3.39 4.28 -6.26
C TYR A 11 -3.98 5.70 -6.38
N SER A 12 -4.48 6.07 -7.56
CA SER A 12 -5.08 7.39 -7.83
C SER A 12 -6.06 7.85 -6.74
N ARG A 13 -6.97 6.98 -6.31
CA ARG A 13 -7.99 7.32 -5.29
C ARG A 13 -7.39 7.58 -3.91
N GLN A 14 -6.42 6.78 -3.47
CA GLN A 14 -5.82 6.95 -2.14
C GLN A 14 -4.80 8.08 -2.10
N ILE A 15 -4.11 8.37 -3.22
CA ILE A 15 -3.23 9.54 -3.35
C ILE A 15 -4.02 10.85 -3.16
N LEU A 16 -5.29 10.90 -3.54
CA LEU A 16 -6.16 12.07 -3.36
C LEU A 16 -6.59 12.33 -1.91
N ILE A 17 -6.34 11.40 -0.98
CA ILE A 17 -6.71 11.58 0.43
C ILE A 17 -5.86 12.71 1.01
N ASP A 18 -6.54 13.66 1.67
CA ASP A 18 -5.88 14.79 2.34
C ASP A 18 -4.78 14.29 3.29
N ARG A 19 -3.63 14.96 3.26
CA ARG A 19 -2.42 14.61 4.02
C ARG A 19 -1.75 13.26 3.70
N PHE A 20 -2.26 12.48 2.75
CA PHE A 20 -1.59 11.26 2.27
C PHE A 20 -0.68 11.56 1.07
N GLY A 21 -1.27 11.91 -0.08
CA GLY A 21 -0.54 12.29 -1.29
C GLY A 21 0.39 11.20 -1.86
N GLU A 22 1.16 11.58 -2.88
CA GLU A 22 2.17 10.69 -3.47
C GLU A 22 3.28 10.32 -2.48
N LYS A 23 3.59 11.21 -1.53
CA LYS A 23 4.58 10.96 -0.46
C LYS A 23 4.14 9.79 0.44
N GLY A 24 2.87 9.74 0.82
CA GLY A 24 2.30 8.61 1.57
C GLY A 24 2.40 7.31 0.78
N GLN A 25 2.08 7.36 -0.52
CA GLN A 25 2.16 6.17 -1.37
C GLN A 25 3.59 5.66 -1.55
N LEU A 26 4.54 6.57 -1.76
CA LEU A 26 5.97 6.21 -1.84
C LEU A 26 6.46 5.56 -0.55
N LYS A 27 5.98 6.02 0.61
CA LYS A 27 6.33 5.44 1.91
C LYS A 27 5.79 4.02 2.05
N LEU A 28 4.52 3.75 1.67
CA LEU A 28 3.98 2.38 1.66
C LEU A 28 4.80 1.49 0.71
N LYS A 29 5.05 1.99 -0.50
CA LYS A 29 5.81 1.28 -1.53
C LYS A 29 7.24 0.92 -1.07
N SER A 30 7.88 1.77 -0.27
CA SER A 30 9.20 1.48 0.30
C SER A 30 9.17 0.68 1.60
N SER A 31 7.99 0.36 2.14
CA SER A 31 7.85 -0.33 3.42
C SER A 31 7.89 -1.84 3.25
N THR A 32 8.28 -2.54 4.31
CA THR A 32 8.21 -3.99 4.41
C THR A 32 7.47 -4.34 5.70
N VAL A 33 6.54 -5.30 5.63
CA VAL A 33 5.73 -5.72 6.77
C VAL A 33 5.83 -7.24 6.93
N GLY A 34 6.09 -7.69 8.15
CA GLY A 34 6.01 -9.10 8.53
C GLY A 34 4.66 -9.43 9.15
N ILE A 35 3.99 -10.47 8.65
CA ILE A 35 2.72 -10.96 9.20
C ILE A 35 3.00 -12.30 9.88
N LEU A 36 2.85 -12.37 11.21
CA LEU A 36 3.01 -13.61 11.97
C LEU A 36 1.65 -14.31 12.09
N GLY A 37 1.50 -15.38 11.30
CA GLY A 37 0.28 -16.18 11.23
C GLY A 37 -0.61 -15.81 10.04
N CYS A 38 -0.92 -16.81 9.21
CA CYS A 38 -1.67 -16.65 7.96
C CYS A 38 -3.08 -17.29 8.05
N GLY A 39 -3.71 -17.23 9.22
CA GLY A 39 -5.10 -17.68 9.43
C GLY A 39 -6.12 -16.61 9.03
N GLY A 40 -7.28 -16.58 9.68
CA GLY A 40 -8.35 -15.61 9.37
C GLY A 40 -7.91 -14.14 9.49
N LEU A 41 -7.19 -13.79 10.56
CA LEU A 41 -6.71 -12.43 10.79
C LEU A 41 -5.58 -12.04 9.83
N GLY A 42 -4.58 -12.91 9.67
CA GLY A 42 -3.46 -12.67 8.77
C GLY A 42 -3.90 -12.52 7.32
N SER A 43 -4.81 -13.39 6.88
CA SER A 43 -5.41 -13.32 5.54
C SER A 43 -6.16 -11.99 5.35
N ALA A 44 -7.05 -11.62 6.28
CA ALA A 44 -7.81 -10.37 6.19
C ALA A 44 -6.91 -9.13 6.10
N VAL A 45 -5.87 -9.04 6.94
CA VAL A 45 -4.95 -7.88 6.94
C VAL A 45 -4.07 -7.86 5.68
N SER A 46 -3.57 -9.01 5.22
CA SER A 46 -2.69 -9.11 4.06
C SER A 46 -3.32 -8.57 2.77
N ILE A 47 -4.64 -8.76 2.61
CA ILE A 47 -5.42 -8.26 1.46
C ILE A 47 -5.31 -6.73 1.41
N TYR A 48 -5.55 -6.05 2.52
CA TYR A 48 -5.52 -4.58 2.57
C TYR A 48 -4.11 -4.01 2.46
N LEU A 49 -3.10 -4.63 3.09
CA LEU A 49 -1.71 -4.19 2.95
C LEU A 49 -1.24 -4.29 1.48
N THR A 50 -1.58 -5.38 0.81
CA THR A 50 -1.25 -5.58 -0.61
C THR A 50 -2.02 -4.61 -1.50
N ALA A 51 -3.32 -4.42 -1.24
CA ALA A 51 -4.17 -3.50 -1.99
C ALA A 51 -3.69 -2.04 -1.86
N ALA A 52 -3.27 -1.64 -0.65
CA ALA A 52 -2.71 -0.32 -0.37
C ALA A 52 -1.32 -0.10 -0.98
N GLY A 53 -0.61 -1.16 -1.36
CA GLY A 53 0.69 -1.08 -2.03
C GLY A 53 1.88 -1.00 -1.07
N VAL A 54 1.87 -1.83 -0.02
CA VAL A 54 3.09 -2.12 0.74
C VAL A 54 4.04 -2.96 -0.12
N GLY A 55 5.31 -2.53 -0.23
CA GLY A 55 6.36 -3.14 -1.07
C GLY A 55 6.32 -2.69 -2.54
#